data_AF-A0A6J6JCS0-F1
#
_entry.id   AF-A0A6J6JCS0-F1
#
_cell.length_a   1.000
_cell.length_b   1.000
_cell.length_c   1.000
_cell.angle_alpha   90.00
_cell.angle_beta   90.00
_cell.angle_gamma   90.00
#
_symmetry.space_group_name_H-M   'P 1'
#
loop_
_entity.id
_entity.type
_entity.pdbx_description
1 polymer ?
#
loop_
_entity_poly.entity_id
_entity_poly.type
_entity_poly.pdbx_seq_one_letter_code
_entity_poly.pdbx_strand_id
1 'polypeptide(L)'
;MTTAITNQIDRIRQLASRPVMASPLAYLERHENDLANLAYRGSTFVDSLVHQTTDRLHGIIGKLRTLSPQKTLDRGYAIVRNAAGVVVTSTTSVSTGDPLTLRVADGDIATTVN
;
A
#
# COMPACT_ATOMS: atom_id res chain seq x y z
N MET A 1 -71.92 9.77 -30.53
CA MET A 1 -70.74 8.87 -30.67
C MET A 1 -69.41 9.60 -30.46
N THR A 2 -69.24 10.84 -30.91
CA THR A 2 -67.98 11.60 -30.85
C THR A 2 -67.52 11.93 -29.42
N THR A 3 -68.43 12.31 -28.52
CA THR A 3 -68.11 12.69 -27.13
C THR A 3 -67.52 11.54 -26.29
N ALA A 4 -67.96 10.30 -26.55
CA ALA A 4 -67.44 9.13 -25.84
C ALA A 4 -66.01 8.80 -26.25
N ILE A 5 -65.67 8.99 -27.53
CA ILE A 5 -64.31 8.79 -28.05
C ILE A 5 -63.37 9.87 -27.50
N THR A 6 -63.80 11.14 -27.46
CA THR A 6 -63.01 12.23 -26.88
C THR A 6 -62.70 11.98 -25.41
N ASN A 7 -63.69 11.60 -24.61
CA ASN A 7 -63.49 11.27 -23.20
C ASN A 7 -62.49 10.11 -22.99
N GLN A 8 -62.51 9.11 -23.88
CA GLN A 8 -61.59 7.99 -23.78
C GLN A 8 -60.16 8.36 -24.15
N ILE A 9 -59.98 9.23 -25.14
CA ILE A 9 -58.67 9.78 -25.54
C ILE A 9 -58.09 10.63 -24.40
N ASP A 10 -58.91 11.49 -23.78
CA ASP A 10 -58.45 12.35 -22.68
C ASP A 10 -58.06 11.53 -21.44
N ARG A 11 -58.77 10.42 -21.17
CA ARG A 11 -58.44 9.49 -20.09
C ARG A 11 -57.11 8.75 -20.34
N ILE A 12 -56.84 8.34 -21.57
CA ILE A 12 -55.55 7.72 -21.94
C ILE A 12 -54.41 8.75 -21.82
N ARG A 13 -54.63 9.99 -22.30
CA ARG A 13 -53.65 11.07 -22.15
C ARG A 13 -53.33 11.39 -20.70
N GLN A 14 -54.34 11.40 -19.83
CA GLN A 14 -54.17 11.63 -18.40
C GLN A 14 -53.41 10.50 -17.69
N LEU A 15 -53.55 9.26 -18.16
CA LEU A 15 -52.76 8.13 -17.65
C LEU A 15 -51.32 8.16 -18.19
N ALA A 16 -51.14 8.54 -19.46
CA ALA A 16 -49.84 8.67 -20.11
C ALA A 16 -49.02 9.86 -19.60
N SER A 17 -49.67 10.92 -19.09
CA SER A 17 -48.99 12.08 -18.48
C SER A 17 -48.43 11.81 -17.09
N ARG A 18 -48.64 10.61 -16.52
CA ARG A 18 -48.03 10.24 -15.24
C ARG A 18 -46.51 10.08 -15.42
N PRO A 19 -45.68 10.61 -14.49
CA PRO A 19 -44.22 10.54 -14.60
C PRO A 19 -43.66 9.11 -14.79
N VAL A 20 -44.30 8.13 -14.15
CA VAL A 20 -43.99 6.69 -14.28
C VAL A 20 -44.20 6.14 -15.70
N MET A 21 -45.13 6.70 -16.47
CA MET A 21 -45.39 6.31 -17.87
C MET A 21 -44.60 7.17 -18.85
N ALA A 22 -44.27 8.41 -18.48
CA ALA A 22 -43.48 9.33 -19.30
C ALA A 22 -41.99 8.96 -19.33
N SER A 23 -41.45 8.42 -18.23
CA SER A 23 -40.11 7.81 -18.23
C SER A 23 -40.01 6.66 -17.23
N PRO A 24 -40.51 5.47 -17.62
CA PRO A 24 -40.41 4.27 -16.79
C PRO A 24 -38.96 3.86 -16.51
N LEU A 25 -38.05 4.18 -17.45
CA LEU A 25 -36.64 3.78 -17.39
C LEU A 25 -35.77 4.76 -16.61
N ALA A 26 -36.18 6.02 -16.38
CA ALA A 26 -35.36 7.00 -15.65
C ALA A 26 -35.01 6.55 -14.22
N TYR A 27 -35.86 5.75 -13.58
CA TYR A 27 -35.56 5.18 -12.27
C TYR A 27 -34.46 4.10 -12.37
N LEU A 28 -34.51 3.26 -13.40
CA LEU A 28 -33.51 2.23 -13.65
C LEU A 28 -32.17 2.86 -14.07
N GLU A 29 -32.18 3.83 -14.98
CA GLU A 29 -30.99 4.58 -15.41
C GLU A 29 -30.31 5.27 -14.22
N ARG A 30 -31.08 5.79 -13.26
CA ARG A 30 -30.50 6.38 -12.04
C ARG A 30 -29.75 5.34 -11.22
N HIS A 31 -30.36 4.17 -11.00
CA HIS A 31 -29.72 3.08 -10.26
C HIS A 31 -28.50 2.53 -10.99
N GLU A 32 -28.55 2.41 -12.32
CA GLU A 32 -27.40 2.01 -13.13
C GLU A 32 -26.24 3.01 -12.98
N ASN A 33 -26.52 4.31 -13.03
CA ASN A 33 -25.53 5.35 -12.82
C ASN A 33 -24.96 5.32 -11.39
N ASP A 34 -25.81 5.13 -10.38
CA ASP A 34 -25.38 5.03 -8.98
C ASP A 34 -24.46 3.81 -8.77
N LEU A 35 -24.82 2.65 -9.33
CA LEU A 35 -24.00 1.44 -9.28
C LEU A 35 -22.66 1.62 -10.01
N ALA A 36 -22.67 2.21 -11.21
CA ALA A 36 -21.45 2.51 -11.96
C ALA A 36 -20.52 3.45 -11.19
N ASN A 37 -21.08 4.50 -10.59
CA ASN A 37 -20.33 5.44 -9.76
C ASN A 37 -19.73 4.78 -8.52
N LEU A 38 -20.50 3.92 -7.84
CA LEU A 38 -20.01 3.17 -6.67
C LEU A 38 -18.90 2.19 -7.05
N ALA A 39 -19.06 1.46 -8.17
CA ALA A 39 -18.05 0.55 -8.67
C ALA A 39 -16.74 1.27 -9.02
N TYR A 40 -16.84 2.39 -9.76
CA TYR A 40 -15.68 3.21 -10.13
C TYR A 40 -14.96 3.80 -8.92
N ARG A 41 -15.70 4.32 -7.95
CA ARG A 41 -15.12 4.85 -6.70
C ARG A 41 -14.45 3.75 -5.89
N GLY A 42 -15.08 2.57 -5.82
CA GLY A 42 -14.53 1.40 -5.14
C GLY A 42 -13.20 0.95 -5.74
N SER A 43 -13.15 0.79 -7.06
CA SER A 43 -11.90 0.39 -7.74
C SER A 43 -10.79 1.42 -7.55
N THR A 44 -11.11 2.71 -7.69
CA THR A 44 -10.14 3.80 -7.52
C THR A 44 -9.60 3.87 -6.09
N PHE A 45 -10.46 3.66 -5.09
CA PHE A 45 -10.06 3.66 -3.68
C PHE A 45 -9.15 2.48 -3.35
N VAL A 46 -9.49 1.27 -3.83
CA VAL A 46 -8.67 0.08 -3.62
C VAL A 46 -7.29 0.24 -4.26
N ASP A 47 -7.24 0.73 -5.49
CA ASP A 47 -5.99 0.99 -6.20
C ASP A 47 -5.09 1.99 -5.45
N SER A 48 -5.67 3.12 -5.03
CA SER A 48 -4.97 4.13 -4.24
C SER A 48 -4.43 3.57 -2.91
N LEU A 49 -5.22 2.74 -2.23
CA LEU A 49 -4.83 2.12 -0.97
C LEU A 49 -3.68 1.12 -1.14
N VAL A 50 -3.72 0.31 -2.20
CA VAL A 50 -2.65 -0.63 -2.53
C VAL A 50 -1.36 0.12 -2.86
N HIS A 51 -1.43 1.17 -3.68
CA HIS A 51 -0.27 2.00 -3.99
C HIS A 51 0.35 2.63 -2.73
N GLN A 52 -0.46 3.29 -1.90
CA GLN A 52 0.03 3.92 -0.67
C GLN A 52 0.65 2.92 0.31
N THR A 53 0.05 1.73 0.45
CA THR A 53 0.57 0.67 1.33
C THR A 53 1.90 0.11 0.80
N THR A 54 1.99 -0.06 -0.52
CA THR A 54 3.21 -0.53 -1.19
C THR A 54 4.36 0.45 -1.02
N ASP A 55 4.10 1.75 -1.22
CA ASP A 55 5.12 2.79 -1.03
C ASP A 55 5.59 2.87 0.42
N ARG A 56 4.67 2.73 1.38
CA ARG A 56 5.00 2.66 2.80
C ARG A 56 5.89 1.45 3.11
N LEU A 57 5.56 0.27 2.57
CA LEU A 57 6.38 -0.94 2.73
C LEU A 57 7.77 -0.75 2.14
N HIS A 58 7.88 -0.21 0.92
CA HIS A 58 9.18 0.10 0.31
C HIS A 58 9.99 1.09 1.15
N GLY A 59 9.35 2.11 1.71
CA GLY A 59 10.00 3.06 2.63
C GLY A 59 10.53 2.37 3.89
N ILE A 60 9.75 1.47 4.50
CA ILE A 60 10.17 0.71 5.69
C ILE A 60 11.33 -0.24 5.34
N ILE A 61 11.24 -0.97 4.23
CA ILE A 61 12.31 -1.85 3.76
C ILE A 61 13.58 -1.05 3.45
N GLY A 62 13.44 0.14 2.85
CA GLY A 62 14.55 1.07 2.63
C GLY A 62 15.23 1.46 3.94
N LYS A 63 14.45 1.85 4.95
CA LYS A 63 14.98 2.19 6.29
C LYS A 63 15.64 1.00 6.98
N LEU A 64 15.04 -0.18 6.92
CA LEU A 64 15.63 -1.41 7.45
C LEU A 64 16.95 -1.73 6.74
N ARG A 65 17.03 -1.55 5.42
CA ARG A 65 18.27 -1.73 4.66
C ARG A 65 19.34 -0.71 5.01
N THR A 66 18.98 0.52 5.36
CA THR A 66 19.95 1.53 5.83
C THR A 66 20.39 1.31 7.28
N LEU A 67 19.51 0.76 8.12
CA LEU A 67 19.79 0.47 9.52
C LEU A 67 20.47 -0.89 9.72
N SER A 68 20.39 -1.79 8.74
CA SER A 68 20.95 -3.13 8.85
C SER A 68 22.47 -3.11 8.71
N PRO A 69 23.22 -3.52 9.75
CA PRO A 69 24.67 -3.67 9.69
C PRO A 69 25.10 -4.67 8.60
N GLN A 70 24.22 -5.62 8.25
CA GLN A 70 24.46 -6.66 7.25
C GLN A 70 24.90 -6.09 5.91
N LYS A 71 24.32 -4.96 5.46
CA LYS A 71 24.69 -4.38 4.15
C LYS A 71 26.06 -3.72 4.16
N THR A 72 26.51 -3.26 5.33
CA THR A 72 27.88 -2.77 5.53
C THR A 72 28.84 -3.96 5.56
N LEU A 73 28.45 -5.07 6.18
CA LEU A 73 29.21 -6.33 6.15
C LEU A 73 29.35 -6.89 4.73
N ASP A 74 28.27 -6.93 3.94
CA ASP A 74 28.25 -7.40 2.55
C ASP A 74 29.14 -6.56 1.61
N ARG A 75 29.43 -5.30 1.98
CA ARG A 75 30.34 -4.41 1.25
C ARG A 75 31.81 -4.65 1.60
N GLY A 76 32.12 -5.62 2.45
CA GLY A 76 33.48 -5.98 2.84
C GLY A 76 34.00 -5.26 4.09
N TYR A 77 33.12 -4.61 4.87
CA TYR A 77 33.48 -4.10 6.19
C TYR A 77 33.27 -5.17 7.26
N ALA A 78 34.02 -5.11 8.36
CA ALA A 78 33.87 -6.01 9.50
C ALA A 78 33.50 -5.22 10.76
N ILE A 79 32.69 -5.82 11.62
CA ILE A 79 32.44 -5.29 12.98
C ILE A 79 33.41 -5.99 13.92
N VAL A 80 34.31 -5.21 14.53
CA VAL A 80 35.30 -5.72 15.49
C VAL A 80 34.70 -5.74 16.88
N ARG A 81 34.79 -6.87 17.58
CA ARG A 81 34.38 -7.01 18.99
C ARG A 81 35.54 -7.49 19.84
N ASN A 82 35.58 -7.03 21.09
CA ASN A 82 36.52 -7.56 22.08
C ASN A 82 36.00 -8.87 22.70
N ALA A 83 36.79 -9.47 23.61
CA ALA A 83 36.41 -10.68 24.35
C ALA A 83 35.09 -10.56 25.13
N ALA A 84 34.72 -9.34 25.54
CA ALA A 84 33.46 -9.05 26.23
C ALA A 84 32.27 -8.85 25.28
N GLY A 85 32.48 -8.97 23.96
CA GLY A 85 31.46 -8.78 22.93
C GLY A 85 31.13 -7.32 22.60
N VAL A 86 31.91 -6.37 23.14
CA VAL A 86 31.73 -4.92 22.91
C VAL A 86 32.40 -4.53 21.61
N VAL A 87 31.72 -3.70 20.81
CA VAL A 87 32.25 -3.18 19.54
C VAL A 87 33.42 -2.25 19.80
N VAL A 88 34.56 -2.54 19.17
CA VAL A 88 35.78 -1.72 19.26
C VAL A 88 35.72 -0.65 18.16
N THR A 89 35.75 0.62 18.57
CA THR A 89 35.70 1.77 17.66
C THR A 89 36.99 2.62 17.66
N SER A 90 37.89 2.39 18.61
CA SER A 90 39.17 3.10 18.76
C SER A 90 40.30 2.13 19.07
N THR A 91 41.50 2.43 18.57
CA THR A 91 42.72 1.68 18.87
C THR A 91 43.14 1.83 20.34
N THR A 92 42.71 2.89 21.03
CA THR A 92 42.98 3.09 22.47
C THR A 92 42.17 2.16 23.38
N SER A 93 41.19 1.46 22.83
CA SER A 93 40.29 0.57 23.58
C SER A 93 40.77 -0.88 23.62
N VAL A 94 41.92 -1.18 23.01
CA VAL A 94 42.50 -2.52 22.91
C VAL A 94 44.01 -2.47 23.15
N SER A 95 44.57 -3.54 23.71
CA SER A 95 46.00 -3.70 23.95
C SER A 95 46.58 -4.79 23.06
N THR A 96 47.87 -4.70 22.74
CA THR A 96 48.60 -5.76 22.03
C THR A 96 48.43 -7.10 22.75
N GLY A 97 48.06 -8.14 21.99
CA GLY A 97 47.74 -9.47 22.51
C GLY A 97 46.26 -9.72 22.84
N ASP A 98 45.39 -8.69 22.78
CA ASP A 98 43.97 -8.89 23.06
C ASP A 98 43.27 -9.71 21.97
N PRO A 99 42.44 -10.72 22.34
CA PRO A 99 41.65 -11.46 21.38
C PRO A 99 40.46 -10.62 20.89
N LEU A 100 40.29 -10.58 19.58
CA LEU A 100 39.21 -9.88 18.89
C LEU A 100 38.41 -10.83 18.01
N THR A 101 37.13 -10.53 17.85
CA THR A 101 36.24 -11.22 16.92
C THR A 101 35.80 -10.25 15.83
N LEU A 102 36.07 -10.60 14.59
CA LEU A 102 35.65 -9.86 13.39
C LEU A 102 34.38 -10.52 12.84
N ARG A 103 33.25 -9.83 12.97
CA ARG A 103 32.00 -10.25 12.31
C ARG A 103 32.03 -9.74 10.87
N VAL A 104 31.97 -10.65 9.91
CA VAL A 104 31.86 -10.41 8.46
C VAL A 104 30.51 -10.92 7.94
N ALA A 105 30.23 -10.75 6.65
CA ALA A 105 28.92 -11.07 6.07
C ALA A 105 28.51 -12.55 6.26
N ASP A 106 29.48 -13.44 6.20
CA ASP A 106 29.34 -14.89 6.19
C ASP A 106 29.65 -15.56 7.54
N GLY A 107 30.18 -14.82 8.53
CA GLY A 107 30.50 -15.42 9.82
C GLY A 107 31.37 -14.56 10.74
N ASP A 108 32.02 -15.24 11.69
CA ASP A 108 32.92 -14.65 12.68
C ASP A 108 34.34 -15.18 12.48
N ILE A 109 35.33 -14.29 12.55
CA ILE A 109 36.75 -14.62 12.43
C ILE A 109 37.44 -14.19 13.73
N ALA A 110 38.15 -15.12 14.37
CA ALA A 110 38.98 -14.81 15.54
C ALA A 110 40.34 -14.22 15.10
N THR A 111 40.77 -13.14 15.75
CA THR A 111 42.07 -12.50 15.50
C THR A 111 42.66 -11.96 16.81
N THR A 112 43.88 -11.46 16.77
CA THR A 112 44.60 -10.93 17.94
C THR A 112 45.27 -9.60 17.57
N VAL A 113 45.31 -8.65 18.51
CA VAL A 113 45.95 -7.34 18.30
C VAL A 113 47.47 -7.50 18.27
N ASN A 114 48.12 -6.89 17.27
CA ASN A 114 49.58 -6.89 17.12
C ASN A 114 50.29 -5.86 18.00
#